data_AF-I9PZI7-F1
#
_entry.id   AF-I9PZI7-F1
#
_cell.length_a   1.000
_cell.length_b   1.000
_cell.length_c   1.000
_cell.angle_alpha   90.00
_cell.angle_beta   90.00
_cell.angle_gamma   90.00
#
_symmetry.space_group_name_H-M   'P 1'
#
loop_
_entity.id
_entity.type
_entity.pdbx_description
1 polymer ?
#
loop_
_entity_poly.entity_id
_entity_poly.type
_entity_poly.pdbx_seq_one_letter_code
_entity_poly.pdbx_strand_id
1 'polypeptide(L)'
;MYKGENAAIIPVNATFFPENSQNVYFGTHSIAQNSIAQHTKEYPLLNSSPEVGTQGDADQKSAEGKKEENFSRERVAANDTKATSRSGKRKEWTTEEVGCLQPPQDKVQRNFDGLIYNLRLYPIPPAEQYAIVCKSNFGAIGHPVWQGFYDLRNCHGKIRLPGRYLLSLCRE
;
A
#
# COMPACT_ATOMS: atom_id res chain seq x y z
N MET A 1 -78.69 -7.37 22.66
CA MET A 1 -78.78 -5.98 23.15
C MET A 1 -77.50 -5.67 23.91
N TYR A 2 -76.76 -4.67 23.40
CA TYR A 2 -75.64 -3.87 23.96
C TYR A 2 -74.36 -4.58 24.45
N LYS A 3 -73.28 -4.60 23.64
CA LYS A 3 -72.19 -3.60 23.46
C LYS A 3 -71.29 -3.44 24.71
N GLY A 4 -70.12 -4.09 24.67
CA GLY A 4 -68.98 -3.79 25.53
C GLY A 4 -68.01 -2.88 24.79
N GLU A 5 -68.10 -1.57 25.03
CA GLU A 5 -67.13 -0.56 24.63
C GLU A 5 -66.58 0.06 25.90
N ASN A 6 -65.25 0.17 26.04
CA ASN A 6 -64.54 1.25 26.73
C ASN A 6 -63.03 1.07 26.48
N ALA A 7 -62.59 1.45 25.28
CA ALA A 7 -61.18 1.66 24.97
C ALA A 7 -60.74 3.00 25.59
N ALA A 8 -59.75 2.98 26.48
CA ALA A 8 -59.16 4.20 27.01
C ALA A 8 -58.26 4.85 25.94
N ILE A 9 -58.71 5.97 25.37
CA ILE A 9 -57.92 6.81 24.46
C ILE A 9 -57.20 7.86 25.31
N ILE A 10 -55.87 7.82 25.33
CA ILE A 10 -55.03 8.84 25.97
C ILE A 10 -54.76 9.96 24.95
N PRO A 11 -55.10 11.24 25.22
CA PRO A 11 -54.74 12.34 24.34
C PRO A 11 -53.30 12.79 24.64
N VAL A 12 -52.37 12.61 23.70
CA VAL A 12 -51.04 13.24 23.77
C VAL A 12 -51.09 14.54 22.98
N ASN A 13 -51.59 15.60 23.61
CA ASN A 13 -51.33 16.97 23.17
C ASN A 13 -50.30 17.59 24.14
N ALA A 14 -49.03 17.47 23.79
CA ALA A 14 -47.95 18.20 24.45
C ALA A 14 -47.19 19.03 23.40
N THR A 15 -47.64 20.27 23.25
CA THR A 15 -46.94 21.35 22.58
C THR A 15 -45.62 21.62 23.30
N PHE A 16 -44.48 21.45 22.64
CA PHE A 16 -43.19 21.96 23.13
C PHE A 16 -42.63 22.96 22.11
N PHE A 17 -42.54 24.22 22.54
CA PHE A 17 -42.00 25.32 21.76
C PHE A 17 -40.47 25.24 21.74
N PRO A 18 -39.79 25.43 20.59
CA PRO A 18 -38.37 25.72 20.59
C PRO A 18 -38.16 27.22 20.85
N GLU A 19 -37.78 27.55 22.08
CA GLU A 19 -37.22 28.84 22.46
C GLU A 19 -35.69 28.79 22.26
N ASN A 20 -35.18 29.59 21.33
CA ASN A 20 -33.99 30.44 21.49
C ASN A 20 -33.47 30.89 20.11
N SER A 21 -33.80 32.12 19.74
CA SER A 21 -33.20 32.85 18.63
C SER A 21 -32.27 33.94 19.19
N GLN A 22 -31.20 34.21 18.42
CA GLN A 22 -30.25 35.33 18.47
C GLN A 22 -29.00 35.23 19.37
N ASN A 23 -27.83 35.09 18.73
CA ASN A 23 -26.77 36.12 18.65
C ASN A 23 -25.60 35.65 17.74
N VAL A 24 -25.34 36.24 16.55
CA VAL A 24 -24.61 37.49 16.21
C VAL A 24 -23.21 37.21 15.61
N TYR A 25 -23.12 37.45 14.29
CA TYR A 25 -22.11 38.24 13.55
C TYR A 25 -20.81 37.66 12.93
N PHE A 26 -20.88 37.49 11.60
CA PHE A 26 -20.00 37.85 10.45
C PHE A 26 -18.60 37.26 10.28
N GLY A 27 -18.41 36.70 9.08
CA GLY A 27 -17.15 36.66 8.36
C GLY A 27 -17.43 36.47 6.86
N THR A 28 -17.13 37.46 6.04
CA THR A 28 -17.07 37.31 4.58
C THR A 28 -15.97 36.32 4.25
N HIS A 29 -16.31 35.09 3.87
CA HIS A 29 -15.35 34.17 3.29
C HIS A 29 -15.53 34.19 1.77
N SER A 30 -14.69 34.99 1.13
CA SER A 30 -14.50 35.07 -0.31
C SER A 30 -14.27 33.67 -0.89
N ILE A 31 -15.13 33.21 -1.79
CA ILE A 31 -14.90 31.97 -2.55
C ILE A 31 -13.98 32.34 -3.71
N ALA A 32 -12.67 32.35 -3.45
CA ALA A 32 -11.68 32.41 -4.51
C ALA A 32 -11.75 31.11 -5.33
N GLN A 33 -12.13 31.21 -6.61
CA GLN A 33 -12.00 30.12 -7.56
C GLN A 33 -10.52 29.93 -7.90
N ASN A 34 -9.84 29.02 -7.18
CA ASN A 34 -8.50 28.59 -7.56
C ASN A 34 -8.60 27.63 -8.75
N SER A 35 -8.56 28.19 -9.96
CA SER A 35 -8.30 27.46 -11.20
C SER A 35 -6.86 26.93 -11.17
N ILE A 36 -6.68 25.63 -11.07
CA ILE A 36 -5.36 24.98 -11.20
C ILE A 36 -5.27 24.41 -12.61
N ALA A 37 -4.95 25.28 -13.57
CA ALA A 37 -4.61 24.85 -14.92
C ALA A 37 -3.32 24.02 -14.88
N GLN A 38 -3.36 22.91 -15.61
CA GLN A 38 -2.34 21.87 -15.69
C GLN A 38 -1.06 22.46 -16.30
N HIS A 39 0.08 22.39 -15.59
CA HIS A 39 1.37 22.46 -16.26
C HIS A 39 1.86 21.03 -16.50
N THR A 40 1.82 20.64 -17.77
CA THR A 40 2.44 19.43 -18.30
C THR A 40 3.93 19.50 -17.99
N LYS A 41 4.46 18.51 -17.26
CA LYS A 41 5.91 18.35 -17.13
C LYS A 41 6.43 17.75 -18.42
N GLU A 42 7.07 18.58 -19.24
CA GLU A 42 7.93 18.13 -20.33
C GLU A 42 9.10 17.35 -19.74
N TYR A 43 9.18 16.06 -20.06
CA TYR A 43 10.43 15.32 -19.98
C TYR A 43 11.04 15.35 -21.38
N PRO A 44 12.12 16.09 -21.65
CA PRO A 44 12.85 15.88 -22.89
C PRO A 44 13.42 14.46 -22.86
N LEU A 45 12.87 13.61 -23.72
CA LEU A 45 13.41 12.29 -24.04
C LEU A 45 14.78 12.49 -24.66
N LEU A 46 15.85 12.35 -23.87
CA LEU A 46 17.20 12.22 -24.40
C LEU A 46 17.34 10.82 -24.99
N ASN A 47 16.88 10.69 -26.22
CA ASN A 47 17.31 9.68 -27.15
C ASN A 47 18.66 10.14 -27.71
N SER A 48 19.75 9.47 -27.38
CA SER A 48 20.79 9.06 -28.35
C SER A 48 21.80 8.14 -27.68
N SER A 49 21.95 6.96 -28.30
CA SER A 49 22.93 5.91 -28.00
C SER A 49 24.36 6.34 -28.35
N PRO A 50 25.39 5.55 -27.95
CA PRO A 50 26.79 5.96 -27.96
C PRO A 50 27.47 5.70 -29.31
N GLU A 51 28.40 6.58 -29.70
CA GLU A 51 29.35 6.31 -30.78
C GLU A 51 30.78 6.67 -30.38
N VAL A 52 31.57 5.60 -30.24
CA VAL A 52 32.98 5.42 -30.63
C VAL A 52 33.87 6.67 -30.73
N GLY A 53 34.88 6.71 -29.85
CA GLY A 53 36.08 7.53 -30.00
C GLY A 53 37.28 6.79 -29.41
N THR A 54 38.14 6.30 -30.30
CA THR A 54 39.33 5.49 -30.05
C THR A 54 40.52 6.32 -29.53
N GLN A 55 41.41 5.64 -28.80
CA GLN A 55 42.85 5.92 -28.57
C GLN A 55 43.29 6.94 -27.50
N GLY A 56 44.17 6.44 -26.62
CA GLY A 56 44.93 7.20 -25.64
C GLY A 56 45.69 6.28 -24.68
N ASP A 57 46.66 5.53 -25.19
CA ASP A 57 47.71 4.83 -24.43
C ASP A 57 48.45 5.77 -23.46
N ALA A 58 48.69 5.31 -22.22
CA ALA A 58 49.96 5.45 -21.49
C ALA A 58 49.89 4.74 -20.13
N ASP A 59 50.51 3.56 -20.09
CA ASP A 59 51.38 3.01 -19.04
C ASP A 59 51.45 3.74 -17.69
N GLN A 60 51.10 3.08 -16.58
CA GLN A 60 52.01 2.91 -15.43
C GLN A 60 51.65 1.66 -14.60
N LYS A 61 52.58 0.72 -14.63
CA LYS A 61 52.76 -0.51 -13.85
C LYS A 61 52.76 -0.29 -12.31
N SER A 62 52.02 -1.13 -11.57
CA SER A 62 52.50 -1.65 -10.27
C SER A 62 51.90 -3.02 -9.97
N ALA A 63 52.81 -4.01 -9.83
CA ALA A 63 52.60 -5.30 -9.16
C ALA A 63 52.26 -5.06 -7.68
N GLU A 64 51.71 -5.96 -6.86
CA GLU A 64 51.88 -7.41 -6.73
C GLU A 64 50.80 -7.91 -5.73
N GLY A 65 50.32 -9.15 -5.85
CA GLY A 65 49.44 -9.73 -4.83
C GLY A 65 48.62 -10.93 -5.29
N LYS A 66 49.30 -12.01 -5.68
CA LYS A 66 48.71 -13.32 -5.99
C LYS A 66 48.18 -13.99 -4.71
N LYS A 67 47.02 -14.66 -4.82
CA LYS A 67 46.79 -16.04 -4.32
C LYS A 67 45.41 -16.53 -4.82
N GLU A 68 45.45 -17.16 -5.98
CA GLU A 68 44.54 -18.23 -6.36
C GLU A 68 44.96 -19.52 -5.63
N GLU A 69 43.99 -20.37 -5.30
CA GLU A 69 44.00 -21.84 -5.47
C GLU A 69 42.74 -22.41 -4.79
N ASN A 70 41.72 -22.78 -5.57
CA ASN A 70 41.41 -24.13 -6.07
C ASN A 70 40.83 -25.06 -4.98
N PHE A 71 39.52 -25.31 -5.00
CA PHE A 71 38.84 -26.39 -5.73
C PHE A 71 39.05 -27.77 -5.09
N SER A 72 38.01 -28.32 -4.48
CA SER A 72 37.82 -29.77 -4.39
C SER A 72 36.51 -30.12 -5.07
N ARG A 73 36.69 -30.98 -6.08
CA ARG A 73 35.75 -31.51 -7.05
C ARG A 73 35.04 -32.73 -6.45
N GLU A 74 33.77 -32.92 -6.79
CA GLU A 74 33.26 -34.23 -7.17
C GLU A 74 32.00 -34.04 -8.01
N ARG A 75 32.02 -34.47 -9.27
CA ARG A 75 30.83 -34.57 -10.13
C ARG A 75 30.52 -36.04 -10.31
N VAL A 76 29.27 -36.44 -10.09
CA VAL A 76 28.46 -37.44 -10.81
C VAL A 76 27.08 -37.45 -10.13
N ALA A 77 25.91 -37.54 -10.77
CA ALA A 77 25.54 -37.98 -12.09
C ALA A 77 24.26 -37.26 -12.55
N ALA A 78 24.01 -37.36 -13.85
CA ALA A 78 22.85 -36.82 -14.55
C ALA A 78 21.51 -37.18 -13.89
N ASN A 79 20.66 -36.17 -13.72
CA ASN A 79 19.22 -36.33 -13.85
C ASN A 79 18.71 -35.18 -14.72
N ASP A 80 18.32 -35.56 -15.92
CA ASP A 80 17.65 -34.74 -16.92
C ASP A 80 16.28 -34.34 -16.38
N THR A 81 16.22 -33.22 -15.65
CA THR A 81 14.97 -32.52 -15.38
C THR A 81 15.16 -31.07 -15.76
N LYS A 82 14.79 -30.78 -17.02
CA LYS A 82 14.41 -29.47 -17.57
C LYS A 82 14.42 -28.35 -16.53
N ALA A 83 15.60 -27.81 -16.25
CA ALA A 83 15.77 -26.58 -15.51
C ALA A 83 15.25 -25.48 -16.43
N THR A 84 13.95 -25.22 -16.34
CA THR A 84 13.42 -23.94 -16.76
C THR A 84 14.12 -22.90 -15.90
N SER A 85 15.13 -22.27 -16.46
CA SER A 85 15.67 -21.00 -16.01
C SER A 85 14.50 -20.02 -15.96
N ARG A 86 13.75 -20.03 -14.86
CA ARG A 86 12.85 -18.97 -14.46
C ARG A 86 13.76 -17.80 -14.11
N SER A 87 14.28 -17.14 -15.15
CA SER A 87 14.62 -15.73 -15.10
C SER A 87 13.30 -15.02 -14.86
N GLY A 88 12.83 -15.08 -13.61
CA GLY A 88 11.59 -14.55 -13.14
C GLY A 88 11.72 -13.05 -13.21
N LYS A 89 11.27 -12.48 -14.32
CA LYS A 89 11.05 -11.05 -14.44
C LYS A 89 10.18 -10.70 -13.23
N ARG A 90 10.71 -9.91 -12.28
CA ARG A 90 9.92 -9.46 -11.14
C ARG A 90 8.68 -8.79 -11.73
N LYS A 91 7.51 -9.32 -11.40
CA LYS A 91 6.27 -8.68 -11.82
C LYS A 91 6.25 -7.28 -11.19
N GLU A 92 6.17 -6.27 -12.03
CA GLU A 92 5.87 -4.92 -11.61
C GLU A 92 4.38 -4.87 -11.31
N TRP A 93 4.03 -4.64 -10.05
CA TRP A 93 2.65 -4.53 -9.60
C TRP A 93 2.23 -3.07 -9.67
N THR A 94 0.98 -2.81 -10.05
CA THR A 94 0.36 -1.49 -9.91
C THR A 94 -0.58 -1.45 -8.70
N THR A 95 -0.90 -0.27 -8.20
CA THR A 95 -1.80 -0.11 -7.04
C THR A 95 -3.20 -0.65 -7.34
N GLU A 96 -3.63 -0.50 -8.58
CA GLU A 96 -4.93 -0.95 -9.09
C GLU A 96 -4.96 -2.48 -9.17
N GLU A 97 -3.91 -3.11 -9.72
CA GLU A 97 -3.80 -4.56 -9.76
C GLU A 97 -3.83 -5.20 -8.37
N VAL A 98 -3.16 -4.57 -7.39
CA VAL A 98 -3.19 -5.05 -6.00
C VAL A 98 -4.58 -4.92 -5.37
N GLY A 99 -5.31 -3.85 -5.69
CA GLY A 99 -6.69 -3.65 -5.21
C GLY A 99 -7.71 -4.62 -5.82
N CYS A 100 -7.42 -5.21 -6.98
CA CYS A 100 -8.28 -6.18 -7.65
C CYS A 100 -8.00 -7.64 -7.26
N LEU A 101 -7.07 -7.88 -6.32
CA LEU A 101 -6.78 -9.24 -5.86
C LEU A 101 -7.99 -9.84 -5.13
N GLN A 102 -8.18 -11.15 -5.27
CA GLN A 102 -9.31 -11.84 -4.65
C GLN A 102 -8.83 -12.62 -3.40
N PRO A 103 -9.44 -12.37 -2.21
CA PRO A 103 -9.14 -13.14 -1.02
C PRO A 103 -9.61 -14.61 -1.16
N PRO A 104 -8.88 -15.59 -0.59
CA PRO A 104 -9.28 -16.99 -0.58
C PRO A 104 -10.60 -17.26 0.15
N GLN A 105 -11.34 -18.30 -0.26
CA GLN A 105 -12.59 -18.74 0.38
C GLN A 105 -12.37 -19.88 1.40
N ASP A 106 -11.45 -19.70 2.35
CA ASP A 106 -11.04 -20.75 3.32
C ASP A 106 -11.70 -20.59 4.71
N LYS A 107 -12.89 -19.97 4.78
CA LYS A 107 -13.66 -19.69 6.02
C LYS A 107 -12.98 -18.74 7.03
N VAL A 108 -11.77 -18.26 6.78
CA VAL A 108 -11.15 -17.22 7.60
C VAL A 108 -11.83 -15.88 7.33
N GLN A 109 -12.22 -15.18 8.40
CA GLN A 109 -12.75 -13.83 8.28
C GLN A 109 -11.64 -12.85 7.89
N ARG A 110 -11.90 -12.05 6.85
CA ARG A 110 -10.94 -11.09 6.29
C ARG A 110 -11.61 -9.76 6.03
N ASN A 111 -10.84 -8.70 6.15
CA ASN A 111 -11.22 -7.37 5.71
C ASN A 111 -10.24 -6.89 4.63
N PHE A 112 -10.42 -7.38 3.41
CA PHE A 112 -9.55 -7.04 2.28
C PHE A 112 -9.72 -5.57 1.86
N ASP A 113 -10.97 -5.09 1.76
CA ASP A 113 -11.25 -3.70 1.37
C ASP A 113 -10.64 -2.70 2.36
N GLY A 114 -10.78 -2.97 3.66
CA GLY A 114 -10.16 -2.18 4.71
C GLY A 114 -8.63 -2.23 4.64
N LEU A 115 -8.03 -3.36 4.27
CA LEU A 115 -6.58 -3.47 4.12
C LEU A 115 -6.10 -2.59 2.97
N ILE A 116 -6.73 -2.69 1.80
CA ILE A 116 -6.39 -1.87 0.63
C ILE A 116 -6.58 -0.39 0.90
N TYR A 117 -7.69 -0.01 1.55
CA TYR A 117 -7.91 1.37 1.96
C TYR A 117 -6.78 1.89 2.83
N ASN A 118 -6.37 1.14 3.85
CA ASN A 118 -5.27 1.54 4.74
C ASN A 118 -3.92 1.62 4.01
N LEU A 119 -3.63 0.69 3.10
CA LEU A 119 -2.37 0.72 2.32
C LEU A 119 -2.26 1.98 1.46
N ARG A 120 -3.38 2.48 0.91
CA ARG A 120 -3.42 3.71 0.09
C ARG A 120 -3.20 5.00 0.89
N LEU A 121 -3.38 4.98 2.21
CA LEU A 121 -3.14 6.15 3.06
C LEU A 121 -1.65 6.46 3.26
N TYR A 122 -0.78 5.48 2.99
CA TYR A 122 0.66 5.60 3.21
C TYR A 122 1.42 5.51 1.89
N PRO A 123 2.60 6.15 1.79
CA PRO A 123 3.46 6.04 0.61
C PRO A 123 4.18 4.67 0.58
N ILE A 124 3.43 3.61 0.34
CA ILE A 124 3.93 2.23 0.25
C ILE A 124 4.00 1.83 -1.23
N PRO A 125 5.17 1.42 -1.75
CA PRO A 125 5.28 0.97 -3.14
C PRO A 125 4.36 -0.22 -3.45
N PRO A 126 3.79 -0.33 -4.67
CA PRO A 126 2.85 -1.40 -5.02
C PRO A 126 3.39 -2.82 -4.77
N ALA A 127 4.68 -3.05 -5.00
CA ALA A 127 5.31 -4.34 -4.72
C ALA A 127 5.28 -4.70 -3.22
N GLU A 128 5.40 -3.70 -2.34
CA GLU A 128 5.28 -3.89 -0.89
C GLU A 128 3.82 -4.05 -0.48
N GLN A 129 2.89 -3.30 -1.09
CA GLN A 129 1.45 -3.49 -0.88
C GLN A 129 1.03 -4.92 -1.21
N TYR A 130 1.44 -5.44 -2.38
CA TYR A 130 1.22 -6.82 -2.78
C TYR A 130 1.74 -7.80 -1.74
N ALA A 131 2.99 -7.63 -1.30
CA ALA A 131 3.61 -8.50 -0.32
C ALA A 131 2.86 -8.46 1.03
N ILE A 132 2.39 -7.30 1.48
CA ILE A 132 1.58 -7.16 2.69
C ILE A 132 0.24 -7.86 2.54
N VAL A 133 -0.45 -7.71 1.40
CA VAL A 133 -1.70 -8.41 1.11
C VAL A 133 -1.50 -9.93 1.22
N CYS A 134 -0.50 -10.47 0.55
CA CYS A 134 -0.24 -11.91 0.60
C CYS A 134 0.13 -12.39 2.01
N LYS A 135 1.04 -11.68 2.69
CA LYS A 135 1.55 -12.10 4.01
C LYS A 135 0.55 -11.91 5.14
N SER A 136 -0.35 -10.94 5.02
CA SER A 136 -1.44 -10.73 5.99
C SER A 136 -2.67 -11.61 5.76
N ASN A 137 -2.56 -12.59 4.86
CA ASN A 137 -3.68 -13.42 4.41
C ASN A 137 -4.88 -12.55 3.98
N PHE A 138 -4.62 -11.54 3.14
CA PHE A 138 -5.60 -10.60 2.61
C PHE A 138 -6.34 -9.80 3.70
N GLY A 139 -5.64 -9.50 4.80
CA GLY A 139 -6.20 -8.75 5.93
C GLY A 139 -7.07 -9.64 6.80
N ALA A 140 -6.59 -10.85 7.13
CA ALA A 140 -7.25 -11.71 8.11
C ALA A 140 -7.49 -10.95 9.42
N ILE A 141 -8.68 -11.10 9.99
CA ILE A 141 -9.03 -10.45 11.26
C ILE A 141 -8.12 -10.99 12.37
N GLY A 142 -7.57 -10.09 13.18
CA GLY A 142 -6.60 -10.43 14.23
C GLY A 142 -5.14 -10.48 13.78
N HIS A 143 -4.86 -10.38 12.47
CA HIS A 143 -3.48 -10.35 11.97
C HIS A 143 -2.71 -9.10 12.48
N PRO A 144 -1.42 -9.21 12.86
CA PRO A 144 -0.63 -8.11 13.45
C PRO A 144 -0.47 -6.88 12.54
N VAL A 145 -0.75 -7.03 11.23
CA VAL A 145 -0.80 -5.91 10.28
C VAL A 145 -1.78 -4.81 10.72
N TRP A 146 -2.89 -5.17 11.35
CA TRP A 146 -3.90 -4.22 11.82
C TRP A 146 -3.38 -3.35 12.96
N GLN A 147 -2.65 -3.97 13.90
CA GLN A 147 -1.93 -3.24 14.93
C GLN A 147 -0.88 -2.32 14.30
N GLY A 148 -0.15 -2.82 13.30
CA GLY A 148 0.81 -2.00 12.56
C GLY A 148 0.20 -0.73 11.96
N PHE A 149 -1.01 -0.79 11.39
CA PHE A 149 -1.70 0.40 10.91
C PHE A 149 -2.11 1.36 12.03
N TYR A 150 -2.51 0.83 13.19
CA TYR A 150 -2.78 1.65 14.36
C TYR A 150 -1.50 2.39 14.80
N ASP A 151 -0.37 1.70 14.86
CA ASP A 151 0.90 2.31 15.24
C ASP A 151 1.34 3.38 14.24
N LEU A 152 1.16 3.14 12.93
CA LEU A 152 1.49 4.12 11.90
C LEU A 152 0.71 5.43 12.06
N ARG A 153 -0.58 5.36 12.43
CA ARG A 153 -1.40 6.56 12.69
C ARG A 153 -0.91 7.34 13.91
N ASN A 154 -0.41 6.63 14.92
CA ASN A 154 -0.03 7.18 16.22
C ASN A 154 1.48 7.40 16.37
N CYS A 155 2.29 7.11 15.35
CA CYS A 155 3.74 7.17 15.46
C CYS A 155 4.31 8.59 15.44
N HIS A 156 3.51 9.61 15.08
CA HIS A 156 3.93 11.01 14.94
C HIS A 156 5.25 11.17 14.15
N GLY A 157 5.43 10.37 13.09
CA GLY A 157 6.62 10.40 12.23
C GLY A 157 7.82 9.55 12.69
N LYS A 158 7.69 8.79 13.80
CA LYS A 158 8.74 7.85 14.25
C LYS A 158 9.02 6.74 13.23
N ILE A 159 8.00 6.28 12.50
CA ILE A 159 8.13 5.24 11.48
C ILE A 159 8.28 5.90 10.12
N ARG A 160 9.49 5.84 9.55
CA ARG A 160 9.83 6.47 8.26
C ARG A 160 9.49 5.61 7.04
N LEU A 161 9.44 4.28 7.22
CA LEU A 161 9.22 3.31 6.15
C LEU A 161 8.02 2.42 6.50
N PRO A 162 6.78 2.87 6.20
CA PRO A 162 5.57 2.18 6.63
C PRO A 162 5.46 0.77 6.04
N GLY A 163 5.80 0.58 4.76
CA GLY A 163 5.72 -0.74 4.13
C GLY A 163 6.66 -1.77 4.76
N ARG A 164 7.91 -1.38 5.03
CA ARG A 164 8.91 -2.23 5.70
C ARG A 164 8.52 -2.59 7.12
N TYR A 165 7.97 -1.63 7.85
CA TYR A 165 7.44 -1.85 9.19
C TYR A 165 6.32 -2.89 9.18
N LEU A 166 5.29 -2.70 8.36
CA LEU A 166 4.18 -3.65 8.26
C LEU A 166 4.65 -5.05 7.85
N LEU A 167 5.60 -5.14 6.91
CA LEU A 167 6.18 -6.42 6.48
C LEU A 167 7.02 -7.10 7.58
N SER A 168 7.57 -6.36 8.53
CA SER A 168 8.25 -6.96 9.70
C SER A 168 7.29 -7.59 10.68
N LEU A 169 6.06 -7.10 10.78
CA LEU A 169 5.01 -7.65 11.63
C LEU A 169 4.39 -8.92 11.05
N CYS A 170 4.43 -9.10 9.73
CA CYS A 170 3.88 -10.28 9.05
C CYS A 170 4.88 -11.47 8.99
N ARG A 171 5.83 -11.55 9.93
CA ARG A 171 6.82 -12.64 10.00
C ARG A 171 6.39 -13.62 11.10
N GLU A 172 5.58 -14.60 10.74
CA GLU A 172 5.28 -15.79 11.55
C GLU A 172 5.51 -17.04 10.69
#